data_AF-A0A645E9L2-F1
#
_entry.id   AF-A0A645E9L2-F1
#
_cell.length_a   1.000
_cell.length_b   1.000
_cell.length_c   1.000
_cell.angle_alpha   90.00
_cell.angle_beta   90.00
_cell.angle_gamma   90.00
#
_symmetry.space_group_name_H-M   'P 1'
#
loop_
_entity.id
_entity.type
_entity.pdbx_description
1 polymer ?
#
loop_
_entity_poly.entity_id
_entity_poly.type
_entity_poly.pdbx_seq_one_letter_code
_entity_poly.pdbx_strand_id
1 'polypeptide(L)' 'MLRSILEKTATFFGYDDFSRCIHGVEDEILYARALNLLSHGKYSIYEPVEMGTDNKELFKNILGAFLGKYEFYHPEILAE' A
#
# COMPACT_ATOMS: atom_id res chain seq x y z
N MET A 1 7.96 1.13 -4.39
CA MET A 1 8.04 1.71 -3.02
C MET A 1 6.85 1.31 -2.15
N LEU A 2 5.59 1.52 -2.57
CA LEU A 2 4.41 1.17 -1.74
C LEU A 2 4.31 -0.34 -1.42
N ARG A 3 4.52 -1.22 -2.42
CA ARG A 3 4.52 -2.68 -2.20
C ARG A 3 5.49 -3.10 -1.09
N SER A 4 6.68 -2.52 -1.02
CA SER A 4 7.67 -2.82 0.02
C SER A 4 7.23 -2.43 1.42
N ILE A 5 6.38 -1.41 1.56
CA ILE A 5 5.76 -1.08 2.86
C ILE A 5 4.78 -2.19 3.23
N LEU A 6 3.88 -2.56 2.30
CA LEU A 6 2.90 -3.62 2.54
C LEU A 6 3.56 -4.98 2.78
N GLU A 7 4.68 -5.30 2.13
CA GLU A 7 5.49 -6.50 2.37
C GLU A 7 6.06 -6.52 3.78
N LYS A 8 6.67 -5.41 4.23
CA LYS A 8 7.20 -5.31 5.60
C LYS A 8 6.09 -5.40 6.65
N THR A 9 4.94 -4.79 6.38
CA THR A 9 3.75 -4.91 7.24
C THR A 9 3.21 -6.35 7.26
N ALA A 10 3.16 -7.02 6.11
CA ALA A 10 2.76 -8.42 6.04
C ALA A 10 3.71 -9.31 6.86
N THR A 11 5.01 -9.12 6.72
CA THR A 11 6.02 -9.81 7.55
C THR A 11 5.83 -9.52 9.04
N PHE A 12 5.56 -8.27 9.43
CA PHE A 12 5.28 -7.92 10.82
C PHE A 12 4.07 -8.68 11.39
N PHE A 13 3.00 -8.87 10.60
CA PHE A 13 1.83 -9.65 11.00
C PHE A 13 1.97 -11.17 10.79
N GLY A 14 3.10 -11.65 10.26
CA GLY A 14 3.30 -13.07 9.97
C GLY A 14 2.52 -13.58 8.75
N TYR A 15 2.20 -12.72 7.80
CA TYR A 15 1.56 -13.09 6.54
C TYR A 15 2.57 -13.50 5.47
N ASP A 16 2.19 -14.48 4.65
CA ASP A 16 3.03 -15.01 3.56
C ASP A 16 3.06 -14.11 2.32
N ASP A 17 2.12 -13.16 2.20
CA ASP A 17 2.00 -12.28 1.02
C ASP A 17 1.45 -10.89 1.37
N PHE A 18 1.93 -9.86 0.67
CA PHE A 18 1.53 -8.47 0.88
C PHE A 18 0.05 -8.21 0.59
N SER A 19 -0.59 -8.99 -0.29
CA SER A 19 -2.01 -8.83 -0.62
C SER A 19 -2.91 -9.01 0.59
N ARG A 20 -2.46 -9.74 1.63
CA ARG A 20 -3.17 -9.81 2.91
C ARG A 20 -3.40 -8.44 3.54
N CYS A 21 -2.47 -7.50 3.32
CA CYS A 21 -2.58 -6.12 3.78
C CYS A 21 -3.71 -5.33 3.11
N ILE A 22 -4.23 -5.78 1.98
CA ILE A 22 -5.33 -5.14 1.25
C ILE A 22 -6.55 -6.06 1.09
N HIS A 23 -6.55 -7.22 1.76
CA HIS A 23 -7.67 -8.14 1.70
C HIS A 23 -8.97 -7.54 2.30
N GLY A 24 -10.12 -7.75 1.67
CA GLY A 24 -11.41 -7.21 2.10
C GLY A 24 -11.64 -5.75 1.72
N VAL A 25 -10.73 -5.14 0.96
CA VAL A 25 -10.92 -3.83 0.35
C VAL A 25 -11.65 -4.01 -0.99
N GLU A 26 -12.55 -3.09 -1.34
CA GLU A 26 -13.41 -3.16 -2.54
C GLU A 26 -12.66 -3.55 -3.83
N ASP A 27 -11.46 -2.99 -4.05
CA ASP A 27 -10.64 -3.21 -5.24
C ASP A 27 -9.37 -4.04 -5.00
N GLU A 28 -9.38 -4.97 -4.03
CA GLU A 28 -8.18 -5.73 -3.61
C GLU A 28 -7.40 -6.40 -4.76
N ILE A 29 -8.11 -6.94 -5.77
CA ILE A 29 -7.49 -7.62 -6.92
C ILE A 29 -6.77 -6.62 -7.83
N LEU A 30 -7.40 -5.47 -8.10
CA LEU A 30 -6.81 -4.40 -8.89
C LEU A 30 -5.56 -3.85 -8.19
N TYR A 31 -5.66 -3.61 -6.88
CA TYR A 31 -4.58 -3.08 -6.07
C TYR A 31 -3.38 -4.03 -6.01
N ALA A 32 -3.59 -5.33 -5.81
CA ALA A 32 -2.52 -6.33 -5.83
C ALA A 32 -1.81 -6.36 -7.19
N ARG A 33 -2.56 -6.34 -8.30
CA ARG A 33 -2.00 -6.32 -9.65
C ARG A 33 -1.21 -5.04 -9.93
N ALA A 34 -1.77 -3.90 -9.56
CA ALA A 34 -1.13 -2.59 -9.72
C ALA A 34 0.20 -2.53 -8.94
N LEU A 35 0.20 -3.00 -7.70
CA LEU A 35 1.41 -3.04 -6.88
C LEU A 35 2.48 -3.96 -7.48
N ASN A 36 2.10 -5.13 -8.00
CA ASN A 36 3.05 -6.01 -8.70
C ASN A 36 3.63 -5.31 -9.95
N LEU A 37 2.80 -4.71 -10.79
CA LEU A 37 3.25 -4.05 -12.03
C LEU A 37 4.13 -2.82 -11.77
N LEU A 38 3.72 -1.96 -10.85
CA LEU A 38 4.41 -0.70 -10.55
C LEU A 38 5.68 -0.90 -9.71
N SER A 39 5.84 -2.05 -9.05
CA SER A 39 7.02 -2.34 -8.23
C SER A 39 8.15 -3.05 -8.98
N HIS A 40 7.88 -3.62 -10.14
CA HIS A 40 8.88 -4.20 -11.03
C HIS A 40 9.30 -3.25 -12.17
N GLY A 41 8.72 -2.04 -12.24
CA GLY A 41 8.95 -1.07 -13.31
C GLY A 41 10.03 -0.01 -13.02
N LYS A 42 10.21 0.90 -13.98
CA LYS A 42 11.23 1.98 -14.08
C LYS A 42 11.29 2.99 -12.90
N TYR A 43 10.54 2.78 -11.82
CA TYR A 43 10.58 3.63 -10.63
C TYR A 43 11.75 3.22 -9.73
N SER A 44 12.97 3.42 -10.25
CA SER A 44 14.17 3.32 -9.45
C SER A 44 14.12 4.38 -8.34
N ILE A 45 14.50 4.00 -7.12
CA ILE A 45 14.69 4.98 -6.04
C ILE A 45 15.82 5.97 -6.35
N TYR A 46 16.72 5.59 -7.27
CA TYR A 46 17.86 6.41 -7.71
C TYR A 46 17.53 7.29 -8.92
N GLU A 47 16.44 6.99 -9.64
CA GLU A 47 15.95 7.77 -10.78
C GLU A 47 14.42 7.88 -10.68
N PRO A 48 13.90 8.68 -9.74
CA PRO A 48 12.47 8.83 -9.55
C PRO A 48 11.85 9.53 -10.76
N VAL A 49 10.86 8.88 -11.38
CA VAL A 49 10.04 9.47 -12.44
C VAL A 49 8.68 9.82 -11.87
N GLU A 50 8.16 10.99 -12.25
CA GLU A 50 6.82 11.40 -11.84
C GLU A 50 5.76 10.41 -12.34
N MET A 51 4.83 10.03 -11.47
CA MET A 51 3.70 9.18 -11.84
C MET A 51 2.70 9.97 -12.69
N GLY A 52 2.15 9.33 -13.73
CA GLY A 52 0.98 9.85 -14.44
C GLY A 52 -0.23 9.98 -13.51
N THR A 53 -1.21 10.80 -13.90
CA THR A 53 -2.40 11.12 -13.09
C THR A 53 -3.10 9.87 -12.55
N ASP A 54 -3.41 8.90 -13.41
CA ASP A 54 -4.10 7.67 -13.03
C ASP A 54 -3.30 6.84 -12.03
N ASN A 55 -1.97 6.75 -12.21
CA ASN A 55 -1.09 6.05 -11.29
C ASN A 55 -1.03 6.75 -9.92
N LYS A 56 -1.07 8.10 -9.89
CA LYS A 56 -1.13 8.87 -8.64
C LYS A 56 -2.43 8.62 -7.89
N GLU A 57 -3.56 8.60 -8.59
CA GLU A 57 -4.87 8.31 -7.99
C GLU A 57 -4.91 6.88 -7.45
N LEU A 58 -4.47 5.91 -8.25
CA LEU A 58 -4.39 4.51 -7.82
C LEU A 58 -3.49 4.33 -6.59
N PHE A 59 -2.34 5.00 -6.56
CA PHE A 59 -1.46 5.01 -5.38
C PHE A 59 -2.17 5.55 -4.13
N LYS A 60 -2.86 6.70 -4.25
CA LYS A 60 -3.60 7.32 -3.14
C LYS A 60 -4.70 6.40 -2.63
N ASN A 61 -5.45 5.76 -3.53
CA ASN A 61 -6.53 4.86 -3.17
C ASN A 61 -6.01 3.62 -2.43
N ILE A 62 -4.93 3.00 -2.92
CA ILE A 62 -4.28 1.86 -2.25
C ILE A 62 -3.79 2.26 -0.86
N LEU A 63 -3.08 3.39 -0.76
CA LEU A 63 -2.55 3.88 0.51
C LEU A 63 -3.68 4.20 1.50
N GLY A 64 -4.73 4.87 1.05
CA GLY A 64 -5.89 5.21 1.88
C GLY A 64 -6.60 3.96 2.40
N ALA A 65 -6.83 2.97 1.55
CA ALA A 65 -7.43 1.70 1.96
C ALA A 65 -6.55 0.94 2.98
N PHE A 66 -5.24 0.91 2.74
CA PHE A 66 -4.29 0.30 3.66
C PHE A 66 -4.28 1.00 5.03
N LEU A 67 -4.22 2.33 5.06
CA LEU A 67 -4.23 3.10 6.30
C LEU A 67 -5.56 2.99 7.05
N GLY A 68 -6.69 3.00 6.36
CA GLY A 68 -8.00 2.80 6.99
C GLY A 68 -8.18 1.39 7.58
N LYS A 69 -7.61 0.36 6.93
CA LYS A 69 -7.65 -1.01 7.45
C LYS A 69 -6.77 -1.21 8.68
N TYR A 70 -5.62 -0.55 8.72
CA TYR A 70 -4.65 -0.65 9.82
C TYR A 70 -4.62 0.61 10.68
N GLU A 71 -5.75 1.30 10.79
CA GLU A 71 -5.85 2.54 11.54
C GLU A 71 -5.44 2.26 12.99
N PHE A 72 -4.35 2.88 13.43
CA PHE A 72 -3.86 2.74 14.79
C PHE A 72 -4.68 3.64 15.70
N TYR A 73 -5.84 3.15 16.11
CA TYR A 73 -6.67 3.85 17.09
C TYR A 73 -6.10 3.62 18.49
N HIS A 74 -5.42 4.64 19.03
CA HIS A 74 -4.96 4.65 20.41
C HIS A 74 -5.60 5.82 21.17
N PRO A 75 -6.77 5.59 21.80
CA PRO A 75 -7.57 6.66 22.40
C PRO A 75 -6.86 7.40 23.54
N GLU A 76 -5.89 6.76 24.21
CA GLU A 76 -5.13 7.37 25.31
C GLU A 76 -4.00 8.32 24.86
N ILE A 77 -3.59 8.28 23.59
CA ILE A 77 -2.52 9.15 23.02
C ILE A 77 -3.12 10.28 22.18
N LEU A 78 -4.33 10.10 21.63
CA LEU A 78 -4.97 11.05 20.70
C LEU A 78 -5.99 11.98 21.37
N ALA A 79 -6.17 11.87 22.69
CA ALA A 79 -7.03 12.74 23.48
C ALA A 79 -6.19 13.83 24.17
N GLU A 80 -5.88 14.90 23.43
CA GLU A 80 -5.53 16.23 23.98
C GLU A 80 -6.41 17.31 23.34
#